data_AF-A0A1Y2E9W2-F1
#
_entry.id   AF-A0A1Y2E9W2-F1
#
_cell.length_a   1.000
_cell.length_b   1.000
_cell.length_c   1.000
_cell.angle_alpha   90.00
_cell.angle_beta   90.00
_cell.angle_gamma   90.00
#
_symmetry.space_group_name_H-M   'P 1'
#
loop_
_entity.id
_entity.type
_entity.pdbx_description
1 polymer ?
#
loop_
_entity_poly.entity_id
_entity_poly.type
_entity_poly.pdbx_seq_one_letter_code
_entity_poly.pdbx_strand_id
1 'polypeptide(L)'
;SDANKAAVRTDIAAVRGDLIDVPLVIEKFEIGMNVEPAARRNYIDFVARTAPKDDTTVIVWDNGLSDFDLNTHSFRESTAIYLLLHVMNGMINSLADPATYTSATTQSSTAFVFQKVGDELADQILPFLLNRNTINYLQTTDGIALSSNEHTVANDDINLTSALVSKCVSNDAAPGSKENLTFTFSAGPTVAFESMQ
;
A
#
# COMPACT_ATOMS: atom_id res chain seq x y z
N SER A 1 -4.75 -1.17 -12.01
CA SER A 1 -5.62 -2.08 -12.78
C SER A 1 -4.80 -3.18 -13.41
N ASP A 2 -5.43 -4.28 -13.82
CA ASP A 2 -4.76 -5.38 -14.53
C ASP A 2 -4.25 -4.96 -15.91
N ALA A 3 -4.95 -4.06 -16.59
CA ALA A 3 -4.49 -3.47 -17.85
C ALA A 3 -3.14 -2.74 -17.68
N ASN A 4 -2.99 -1.92 -16.63
CA ASN A 4 -1.73 -1.22 -16.38
C ASN A 4 -0.60 -2.19 -16.02
N LYS A 5 -0.91 -3.23 -15.23
CA LYS A 5 0.05 -4.31 -14.89
C LYS A 5 0.50 -5.05 -16.16
N ALA A 6 -0.43 -5.35 -17.07
CA ALA A 6 -0.13 -6.01 -18.34
C ALA A 6 0.72 -5.13 -19.27
N ALA A 7 0.44 -3.82 -19.33
CA ALA A 7 1.23 -2.87 -20.11
C ALA A 7 2.70 -2.84 -19.62
N VAL A 8 2.92 -2.67 -18.32
CA VAL A 8 4.29 -2.69 -17.74
C VAL A 8 5.04 -3.98 -18.07
N ARG A 9 4.40 -5.14 -17.95
CA ARG A 9 5.01 -6.42 -18.33
C ARG A 9 5.36 -6.48 -19.81
N THR A 10 4.44 -6.02 -20.66
CA THR A 10 4.64 -6.02 -22.11
C THR A 10 5.83 -5.15 -22.49
N ASP A 11 5.94 -3.97 -21.90
CA ASP A 11 7.02 -3.02 -22.18
C ASP A 11 8.39 -3.58 -21.75
N ILE A 12 8.48 -4.16 -20.55
CA ILE A 12 9.72 -4.79 -20.07
C ILE A 12 10.11 -5.99 -20.95
N ALA A 13 9.14 -6.87 -21.25
CA ALA A 13 9.37 -8.06 -22.06
C ALA A 13 9.79 -7.74 -23.50
N ALA A 14 9.23 -6.68 -24.09
CA ALA A 14 9.61 -6.23 -25.43
C ALA A 14 11.10 -5.84 -25.48
N VAL A 15 11.57 -5.00 -24.56
CA VAL A 15 12.99 -4.62 -24.49
C VAL A 15 13.88 -5.83 -24.19
N ARG A 16 13.44 -6.72 -23.30
CA ARG A 16 14.18 -7.95 -22.99
C ARG A 16 14.36 -8.84 -24.22
N GLY A 17 13.31 -8.99 -25.04
CA GLY A 17 13.32 -9.78 -26.26
C GLY A 17 14.26 -9.24 -27.34
N ASP A 18 14.44 -7.92 -27.42
CA ASP A 18 15.35 -7.29 -28.38
C ASP A 18 16.83 -7.36 -27.96
N LEU A 19 17.08 -7.54 -26.65
CA LEU A 19 18.42 -7.41 -26.06
C LEU A 19 18.91 -8.66 -25.34
N ILE A 20 18.39 -9.86 -25.63
CA ILE A 20 18.52 -11.13 -24.86
C ILE A 20 19.79 -11.29 -24.00
N ASP A 21 20.99 -11.11 -24.54
CA ASP A 21 22.27 -11.34 -23.84
C ASP A 21 22.92 -10.08 -23.24
N VAL A 22 22.21 -8.95 -23.22
CA VAL A 22 22.69 -7.67 -22.70
C VAL A 22 22.08 -7.43 -21.31
N PRO A 23 22.88 -7.14 -20.27
CA PRO A 23 22.35 -6.73 -18.98
C PRO A 23 21.46 -5.49 -19.11
N LEU A 24 20.25 -5.55 -18.55
CA LEU A 24 19.31 -4.42 -18.59
C LEU A 24 19.19 -3.75 -17.23
N VAL A 25 19.15 -2.43 -17.28
CA VAL A 25 18.90 -1.57 -16.13
C VAL A 25 17.85 -0.55 -16.51
N ILE A 26 16.73 -0.54 -15.79
CA ILE A 26 15.80 0.58 -15.79
C ILE A 26 16.41 1.63 -14.87
N GLU A 27 17.10 2.60 -15.47
CA GLU A 27 17.81 3.67 -14.73
C GLU A 27 16.88 4.50 -13.86
N LYS A 28 15.61 4.62 -14.26
CA LYS A 28 14.62 5.44 -13.57
C LYS A 28 13.27 4.75 -13.59
N PHE A 29 12.81 4.34 -12.42
CA PHE A 29 11.39 4.12 -12.18
C PHE A 29 10.97 4.88 -10.94
N GLU A 30 9.83 5.56 -11.03
CA GLU A 30 9.21 6.28 -9.93
C GLU A 30 7.71 6.34 -10.18
N ILE A 31 6.96 6.41 -9.09
CA ILE A 31 5.67 7.08 -9.08
C ILE A 31 5.70 8.11 -7.94
N GLY A 32 5.43 9.38 -8.28
CA GLY A 32 5.57 10.48 -7.33
C GLY A 32 4.57 10.44 -6.18
N MET A 33 4.76 11.30 -5.17
CA MET A 33 3.89 11.37 -3.98
C MET A 33 2.47 11.89 -4.25
N ASN A 34 2.21 12.45 -5.43
CA ASN A 34 0.89 12.98 -5.81
C ASN A 34 -0.13 11.90 -6.21
N VAL A 35 0.25 10.63 -6.08
CA VAL A 35 -0.62 9.48 -6.35
C VAL A 35 -1.12 8.93 -5.03
N GLU A 36 -2.34 8.39 -5.04
CA GLU A 36 -2.93 7.73 -3.88
C GLU A 36 -1.96 6.68 -3.29
N PRO A 37 -1.76 6.64 -1.95
CA PRO A 37 -0.67 5.86 -1.36
C PRO A 37 -0.75 4.35 -1.64
N ALA A 38 -1.94 3.75 -1.61
CA ALA A 38 -2.10 2.32 -1.91
C ALA A 38 -1.76 2.01 -3.38
N ALA A 39 -2.17 2.87 -4.32
CA ALA A 39 -1.81 2.76 -5.73
C ALA A 39 -0.30 2.90 -5.95
N ARG A 40 0.35 3.86 -5.27
CA ARG A 40 1.81 4.02 -5.27
C ARG A 40 2.54 2.77 -4.79
N ARG A 41 2.16 2.25 -3.61
CA ARG A 41 2.70 1.03 -3.02
C ARG A 41 2.54 -0.18 -3.94
N ASN A 42 1.35 -0.35 -4.51
CA ASN A 42 1.05 -1.42 -5.48
C ASN A 42 1.91 -1.35 -6.74
N TYR A 43 2.12 -0.14 -7.28
CA TYR A 43 2.93 0.06 -8.48
C TYR A 43 4.40 -0.29 -8.22
N ILE A 44 4.96 0.22 -7.12
CA ILE A 44 6.36 -0.02 -6.74
C ILE A 44 6.62 -1.51 -6.51
N ASP A 45 5.77 -2.17 -5.71
CA ASP A 45 5.87 -3.62 -5.48
C ASP A 45 5.77 -4.42 -6.80
N PHE A 46 4.84 -4.03 -7.68
CA PHE A 46 4.63 -4.73 -8.95
C PHE A 46 5.84 -4.62 -9.88
N VAL A 47 6.39 -3.41 -10.07
CA VAL A 47 7.58 -3.19 -10.91
C VAL A 47 8.78 -3.94 -10.34
N ALA A 48 9.01 -3.82 -9.03
CA ALA A 48 10.11 -4.48 -8.33
C ALA A 48 10.07 -6.01 -8.45
N ARG A 49 8.87 -6.62 -8.48
CA ARG A 49 8.72 -8.08 -8.68
C ARG A 49 8.73 -8.52 -10.14
N THR A 50 8.46 -7.61 -11.06
CA THR A 50 8.31 -7.94 -12.48
C THR A 50 9.64 -7.84 -13.19
N ALA A 51 10.36 -6.73 -13.06
CA ALA A 51 11.61 -6.52 -13.80
C ALA A 51 12.66 -7.62 -13.57
N PRO A 52 12.89 -8.14 -12.34
CA PRO A 52 13.85 -9.23 -12.14
C PRO A 52 13.46 -10.56 -12.78
N LYS A 53 12.17 -10.80 -13.07
CA LYS A 53 11.73 -12.02 -13.77
C LYS A 53 12.15 -12.03 -15.23
N ASP A 54 12.38 -10.84 -15.78
CA ASP A 54 12.86 -10.62 -17.14
C ASP A 54 14.33 -10.15 -17.10
N ASP A 55 15.13 -10.63 -16.13
CA ASP A 55 16.57 -10.33 -15.99
C ASP A 55 16.91 -8.83 -16.10
N THR A 56 16.07 -7.98 -15.52
CA THR A 56 16.19 -6.53 -15.57
C THR A 56 16.28 -5.93 -14.17
N THR A 57 17.34 -5.15 -13.93
CA THR A 57 17.54 -4.41 -12.68
C THR A 57 16.80 -3.08 -12.72
N VAL A 58 16.34 -2.59 -11.57
CA VAL A 58 15.65 -1.31 -11.44
C VAL A 58 16.37 -0.38 -10.48
N ILE A 59 16.38 0.92 -10.79
CA ILE A 59 16.88 1.98 -9.92
C ILE A 59 15.73 2.95 -9.64
N VAL A 60 15.42 3.15 -8.36
CA VAL A 60 14.42 4.14 -7.94
C VAL A 60 14.93 5.52 -8.29
N TRP A 61 14.13 6.29 -9.01
CA TRP A 61 14.40 7.71 -9.18
C TRP A 61 13.94 8.46 -7.93
N ASP A 62 14.85 9.22 -7.33
CA ASP A 62 14.55 10.11 -6.20
C ASP A 62 15.23 11.47 -6.46
N ASN A 63 14.40 12.49 -6.64
CA ASN A 63 14.84 13.86 -6.88
C ASN A 63 15.11 14.63 -5.57
N GLY A 64 15.04 13.97 -4.41
CA GLY A 64 15.15 14.57 -3.08
C GLY A 64 13.86 15.19 -2.56
N LEU A 65 12.79 15.19 -3.35
CA LEU A 65 11.43 15.63 -2.98
C LEU A 65 10.45 14.46 -2.85
N SER A 66 10.71 13.33 -3.52
CA SER A 66 9.78 12.20 -3.58
C SER A 66 9.93 11.24 -2.41
N ASP A 67 11.10 10.66 -2.17
CA ASP A 67 11.24 9.56 -1.21
C ASP A 67 12.08 9.94 0.00
N PHE A 68 13.38 10.14 -0.17
CA PHE A 68 14.30 10.45 0.92
C PHE A 68 14.39 11.96 1.14
N ASP A 69 14.15 12.40 2.38
CA ASP A 69 14.34 13.78 2.78
C ASP A 69 15.77 13.98 3.29
N LEU A 70 16.55 14.74 2.51
CA LEU A 70 17.95 15.07 2.81
C LEU A 70 18.12 15.96 4.05
N ASN A 71 17.07 16.60 4.56
CA ASN A 71 17.18 17.44 5.77
C ASN A 71 16.94 16.63 7.04
N THR A 72 15.95 15.73 7.01
CA THR A 72 15.58 14.91 8.17
C THR A 72 16.25 13.54 8.17
N HIS A 73 16.91 13.17 7.07
CA HIS A 73 17.54 11.86 6.85
C HIS A 73 16.55 10.71 7.03
N SER A 74 15.32 10.91 6.58
CA SER A 74 14.22 9.96 6.71
C SER A 74 13.43 9.84 5.42
N PHE A 75 12.77 8.69 5.24
CA PHE A 75 11.86 8.51 4.11
C PHE A 75 10.52 9.19 4.42
N ARG A 76 10.01 9.97 3.46
CA ARG A 76 8.69 10.62 3.56
C ARG A 76 7.55 9.61 3.61
N GLU A 77 7.71 8.49 2.90
CA GLU A 77 6.80 7.35 2.93
C GLU A 77 7.63 6.07 2.99
N SER A 78 7.89 5.59 4.20
CA SER A 78 8.79 4.46 4.43
C SER A 78 8.21 3.12 3.95
N THR A 79 6.89 2.96 3.93
CA THR A 79 6.23 1.71 3.51
C THR A 79 6.62 1.31 2.10
N ALA A 80 6.54 2.22 1.12
CA ALA A 80 6.89 1.95 -0.27
C ALA A 80 8.34 1.52 -0.45
N ILE A 81 9.26 2.16 0.28
CA ILE A 81 10.67 1.80 0.24
C ILE A 81 10.91 0.43 0.87
N TYR A 82 10.25 0.12 1.99
CA TYR A 82 10.37 -1.20 2.59
C TYR A 82 9.73 -2.30 1.75
N LEU A 83 8.63 -2.01 1.03
CA LEU A 83 8.05 -2.93 0.06
C LEU A 83 9.08 -3.31 -1.02
N LEU A 84 9.78 -2.32 -1.58
CA LEU A 84 10.85 -2.53 -2.54
C LEU A 84 11.98 -3.40 -1.95
N LEU A 85 12.51 -3.01 -0.79
CA LEU A 85 13.59 -3.75 -0.14
C LEU A 85 13.20 -5.19 0.16
N HIS A 86 11.95 -5.44 0.54
CA HIS A 86 11.46 -6.78 0.80
C HIS A 86 11.40 -7.63 -0.46
N VAL A 87 10.91 -7.07 -1.56
CA VAL A 87 10.94 -7.74 -2.87
C VAL A 87 12.37 -8.10 -3.28
N MET A 88 13.32 -7.17 -3.10
CA MET A 88 14.72 -7.41 -3.40
C MET A 88 15.34 -8.54 -2.55
N ASN A 89 14.79 -8.79 -1.35
CA ASN A 89 15.17 -9.91 -0.50
C ASN A 89 14.35 -11.19 -0.76
N GLY A 90 13.62 -11.25 -1.88
CA GLY A 90 12.81 -12.42 -2.27
C GLY A 90 11.54 -12.61 -1.45
N MET A 91 11.13 -11.60 -0.68
CA MET A 91 9.89 -11.64 0.11
C MET A 91 8.69 -11.19 -0.73
N ILE A 92 7.51 -11.67 -0.33
CA ILE A 92 6.24 -11.29 -0.93
C ILE A 92 5.49 -10.42 0.07
N ASN A 93 5.02 -9.26 -0.39
CA ASN A 93 4.33 -8.29 0.46
C ASN A 93 2.82 -8.49 0.43
N SER A 94 2.16 -8.27 1.58
CA SER A 94 0.74 -7.97 1.59
C SER A 94 0.51 -6.56 1.10
N LEU A 95 -0.52 -6.37 0.28
CA LEU A 95 -0.85 -5.06 -0.28
C LEU A 95 -2.33 -4.77 -0.08
N ALA A 96 -2.63 -3.53 0.19
CA ALA A 96 -3.94 -2.94 -0.05
C ALA A 96 -4.47 -3.31 -1.46
N ASP A 97 -5.69 -3.86 -1.57
CA ASP A 97 -6.27 -4.17 -2.88
C ASP A 97 -6.70 -2.86 -3.58
N PRO A 98 -6.16 -2.53 -4.76
CA PRO A 98 -6.50 -1.28 -5.42
C PRO A 98 -7.92 -1.31 -5.96
N ALA A 99 -8.75 -0.35 -5.53
CA ALA A 99 -10.11 -0.23 -6.05
C ALA A 99 -10.12 0.06 -7.56
N THR A 100 -11.10 -0.50 -8.27
CA THR A 100 -11.29 -0.29 -9.72
C THR A 100 -12.29 0.84 -9.96
N TYR A 101 -11.83 1.95 -10.53
CA TYR A 101 -12.60 3.20 -10.59
C TYR A 101 -13.31 3.49 -11.92
N THR A 102 -13.38 2.54 -12.87
CA THR A 102 -13.90 2.85 -14.22
C THR A 102 -15.38 3.24 -14.25
N SER A 103 -16.13 3.03 -13.16
CA SER A 103 -17.54 3.43 -13.02
C SER A 103 -18.06 3.41 -11.56
N ALA A 104 -17.18 3.42 -10.55
CA ALA A 104 -17.59 3.27 -9.16
C ALA A 104 -18.23 4.55 -8.62
N THR A 105 -19.47 4.46 -8.12
CA THR A 105 -20.16 5.56 -7.41
C THR A 105 -19.66 5.74 -5.98
N THR A 106 -18.86 4.80 -5.50
CA THR A 106 -18.19 4.80 -4.20
C THR A 106 -16.68 4.74 -4.42
N GLN A 107 -15.93 5.65 -3.80
CA GLN A 107 -14.48 5.57 -3.74
C GLN A 107 -14.12 4.83 -2.45
N SER A 108 -13.38 3.73 -2.56
CA SER A 108 -12.64 3.17 -1.46
C SER A 108 -11.16 3.49 -1.63
N SER A 109 -10.50 3.83 -0.53
CA SER A 109 -9.06 3.81 -0.42
C SER A 109 -8.68 2.67 0.51
N THR A 110 -7.56 2.07 0.21
CA THR A 110 -6.92 1.07 1.05
C THR A 110 -5.62 1.63 1.64
N ALA A 111 -5.55 2.95 1.78
CA ALA A 111 -4.62 3.69 2.62
C ALA A 111 -5.36 4.54 3.67
N PHE A 112 -6.67 4.74 3.51
CA PHE A 112 -7.49 5.55 4.40
C PHE A 112 -8.76 4.82 4.82
N VAL A 113 -9.19 5.04 6.07
CA VAL A 113 -10.54 4.70 6.55
C VAL A 113 -11.33 6.00 6.64
N PHE A 114 -12.30 6.22 5.77
CA PHE A 114 -13.09 7.47 5.75
C PHE A 114 -14.38 7.32 6.55
N GLN A 115 -14.61 8.25 7.48
CA GLN A 115 -15.87 8.45 8.18
C GLN A 115 -16.40 9.85 7.88
N LYS A 116 -17.51 9.94 7.16
CA LYS A 116 -18.12 11.23 6.85
C LYS A 116 -18.75 11.88 8.09
N VAL A 117 -18.47 13.16 8.29
CA VAL A 117 -19.09 13.97 9.37
C VAL A 117 -20.62 13.90 9.26
N GLY A 118 -21.25 13.61 10.39
CA GLY A 118 -22.70 13.49 10.54
C GLY A 118 -23.27 12.11 10.20
N ASP A 119 -22.50 11.22 9.57
CA ASP A 119 -22.96 9.86 9.28
C ASP A 119 -22.80 8.98 10.55
N GLU A 120 -23.65 7.97 10.70
CA GLU A 120 -23.52 6.99 11.78
C GLU A 120 -22.22 6.18 11.61
N LEU A 121 -21.63 5.78 12.74
CA LEU A 121 -20.44 4.93 12.75
C LEU A 121 -20.86 3.51 12.35
N ALA A 122 -20.18 2.95 11.35
CA ALA A 122 -20.42 1.62 10.83
C ALA A 122 -19.13 0.80 10.77
N ASP A 123 -19.26 -0.52 10.69
CA ASP A 123 -18.15 -1.42 10.39
C ASP A 123 -17.53 -1.03 9.04
N GLN A 124 -16.21 -1.15 8.93
CA GLN A 124 -15.45 -0.77 7.75
C GLN A 124 -14.71 -1.98 7.19
N ILE A 125 -14.67 -2.11 5.86
CA ILE A 125 -13.97 -3.19 5.19
C ILE A 125 -12.75 -2.59 4.49
N LEU A 126 -11.58 -3.14 4.77
CA LEU A 126 -10.33 -2.82 4.09
C LEU A 126 -9.95 -4.00 3.18
N PRO A 127 -10.12 -3.85 1.86
CA PRO A 127 -9.71 -4.87 0.91
C PRO A 127 -8.19 -5.08 0.86
N PHE A 128 -7.76 -6.33 0.82
CA PHE A 128 -6.35 -6.69 0.80
C PHE A 128 -6.02 -7.83 -0.16
N LEU A 129 -4.81 -7.75 -0.71
CA LEU A 129 -4.08 -8.82 -1.36
C LEU A 129 -3.06 -9.35 -0.35
N LEU A 130 -3.42 -10.36 0.43
CA LEU A 130 -2.51 -10.93 1.42
C LEU A 130 -1.33 -11.69 0.79
N ASN A 131 -1.45 -12.09 -0.49
CA ASN A 131 -0.37 -12.70 -1.26
C ASN A 131 0.32 -13.87 -0.52
N ARG A 132 -0.48 -14.73 0.14
CA ARG A 132 -0.06 -15.88 0.98
C ARG A 132 0.47 -15.54 2.37
N ASN A 133 0.47 -14.28 2.78
CA ASN A 133 0.76 -13.89 4.14
C ASN A 133 -0.49 -13.98 5.03
N THR A 134 -0.28 -13.96 6.34
CA THR A 134 -1.34 -13.80 7.34
C THR A 134 -1.16 -12.47 8.06
N ILE A 135 -2.25 -11.92 8.59
CA ILE A 135 -2.19 -10.77 9.49
C ILE A 135 -1.81 -11.27 10.88
N ASN A 136 -0.77 -10.69 11.47
CA ASN A 136 -0.30 -11.07 12.79
C ASN A 136 -0.88 -10.17 13.88
N TYR A 137 -0.90 -8.86 13.62
CA TYR A 137 -1.17 -7.88 14.67
C TYR A 137 -1.53 -6.52 14.08
N LEU A 138 -2.50 -5.87 14.71
CA LEU A 138 -2.92 -4.50 14.46
C LEU A 138 -2.66 -3.64 15.71
N GLN A 139 -2.20 -2.41 15.51
CA GLN A 139 -2.06 -1.42 16.58
C GLN A 139 -2.42 0.00 16.15
N THR A 140 -2.78 0.83 17.12
CA THR A 140 -2.88 2.29 16.96
C THR A 140 -1.49 2.95 16.94
N THR A 141 -1.43 4.25 16.68
CA THR A 141 -0.17 5.03 16.67
C THR A 141 0.58 4.94 18.00
N ASP A 142 -0.15 4.83 19.12
CA ASP A 142 0.42 4.68 20.46
C ASP A 142 0.95 3.27 20.76
N GLY A 143 0.92 2.36 19.78
CA GLY A 143 1.38 0.98 19.91
C GLY A 143 0.41 0.06 20.68
N ILE A 144 -0.83 0.52 20.91
CA ILE A 144 -1.83 -0.27 21.61
C ILE A 144 -2.35 -1.37 20.69
N ALA A 145 -2.17 -2.62 21.12
CA ALA A 145 -2.71 -3.81 20.48
C ALA A 145 -4.23 -3.73 20.33
N LEU A 146 -4.73 -3.97 19.12
CA LEU A 146 -6.16 -4.20 18.93
C LEU A 146 -6.51 -5.63 19.35
N SER A 147 -7.61 -5.79 20.08
CA SER A 147 -8.08 -7.10 20.49
C SER A 147 -8.79 -7.84 19.34
N SER A 148 -8.86 -9.17 19.42
CA SER A 148 -9.42 -10.03 18.34
C SER A 148 -10.93 -9.86 18.10
N ASN A 149 -11.62 -9.10 18.94
CA ASN A 149 -13.02 -8.71 18.74
C ASN A 149 -13.15 -7.35 18.02
N GLU A 150 -12.05 -6.64 17.78
CA GLU A 150 -12.06 -5.32 17.13
C GLU A 150 -11.88 -5.40 15.63
N HIS A 151 -11.42 -6.54 15.14
CA HIS A 151 -11.29 -6.82 13.72
C HIS A 151 -11.47 -8.31 13.43
N THR A 152 -11.85 -8.63 12.20
CA THR A 152 -11.80 -10.00 11.68
C THR A 152 -11.18 -10.00 10.29
N VAL A 153 -10.64 -11.14 9.88
CA VAL A 153 -10.10 -11.34 8.53
C VAL A 153 -10.96 -12.37 7.81
N ALA A 154 -11.54 -12.00 6.68
CA ALA A 154 -12.39 -12.89 5.89
C ALA A 154 -12.17 -12.63 4.40
N ASN A 155 -11.90 -13.69 3.61
CA ASN A 155 -11.63 -13.59 2.17
C ASN A 155 -10.52 -12.58 1.84
N ASP A 156 -9.42 -12.60 2.59
CA ASP A 156 -8.31 -11.63 2.54
C ASP A 156 -8.67 -10.19 2.97
N ASP A 157 -9.94 -9.84 3.11
CA ASP A 157 -10.38 -8.53 3.61
C ASP A 157 -10.26 -8.43 5.13
N ILE A 158 -9.97 -7.20 5.60
CA ILE A 158 -9.96 -6.87 7.02
C ILE A 158 -11.23 -6.11 7.36
N ASN A 159 -12.08 -6.70 8.19
CA ASN A 159 -13.29 -6.05 8.70
C ASN A 159 -12.97 -5.40 10.04
N LEU A 160 -13.01 -4.08 10.10
CA LEU A 160 -12.91 -3.28 11.32
C LEU A 160 -14.31 -3.09 11.91
N THR A 161 -14.48 -3.36 13.20
CA THR A 161 -15.78 -3.14 13.84
C THR A 161 -16.03 -1.66 14.05
N SER A 162 -17.30 -1.25 14.02
CA SER A 162 -17.78 0.09 14.40
C SER A 162 -17.29 0.51 15.78
N ALA A 163 -17.12 -0.44 16.71
CA ALA A 163 -16.53 -0.19 18.03
C ALA A 163 -15.07 0.28 17.92
N LEU A 164 -14.26 -0.34 17.05
CA LEU A 164 -12.90 0.12 16.76
C LEU A 164 -12.91 1.46 16.03
N VAL A 165 -13.73 1.59 14.99
CA VAL A 165 -13.86 2.83 14.20
C VAL A 165 -14.21 4.00 15.12
N SER A 166 -15.10 3.81 16.10
CA SER A 166 -15.48 4.82 17.09
C SER A 166 -14.34 5.30 18.01
N LYS A 167 -13.25 4.55 18.10
CA LYS A 167 -12.05 4.96 18.86
C LYS A 167 -11.17 5.91 18.05
N CYS A 168 -11.27 5.88 16.72
CA CYS A 168 -10.44 6.66 15.81
C CYS A 168 -11.16 7.91 15.29
N VAL A 169 -12.47 7.83 15.09
CA VAL A 169 -13.31 8.89 14.49
C VAL A 169 -14.62 9.03 15.26
N SER A 170 -15.30 10.17 15.13
CA SER A 170 -16.63 10.40 15.72
C SER A 170 -17.61 10.95 14.69
N ASN A 171 -18.89 11.01 15.03
CA ASN A 171 -19.91 11.57 14.13
C ASN A 171 -19.82 13.11 14.00
N ASP A 172 -19.18 13.79 14.95
CA ASP A 172 -19.14 15.25 15.07
C ASP A 172 -17.72 15.84 15.04
N ALA A 173 -16.68 15.02 14.91
CA ALA A 173 -15.32 15.52 14.81
C ALA A 173 -15.12 16.35 13.54
N ALA A 174 -14.23 17.34 13.63
CA ALA A 174 -13.86 18.16 12.48
C ALA A 174 -13.16 17.31 11.40
N PRO A 175 -13.35 17.61 10.10
CA PRO A 175 -12.71 16.86 9.02
C PRO A 175 -11.18 16.78 9.13
N GLY A 176 -10.60 15.74 8.53
CA GLY A 176 -9.15 15.53 8.42
C GLY A 176 -8.64 14.29 9.18
N SER A 177 -7.32 14.13 9.18
CA SER A 177 -6.63 13.01 9.84
C SER A 177 -6.93 12.92 11.33
N LYS A 178 -7.06 11.67 11.83
CA LYS A 178 -7.29 11.38 13.25
C LYS A 178 -6.27 10.42 13.86
N GLU A 179 -6.03 9.27 13.23
CA GLU A 179 -5.28 8.16 13.83
C GLU A 179 -4.65 7.30 12.74
N ASN A 180 -3.49 6.70 13.01
CA ASN A 180 -2.92 5.68 12.15
C ASN A 180 -3.17 4.27 12.72
N LEU A 181 -3.77 3.41 11.90
CA LEU A 181 -3.89 1.98 12.13
C LEU A 181 -2.77 1.25 11.41
N THR A 182 -1.98 0.51 12.18
CA THR A 182 -0.74 -0.11 11.71
C THR A 182 -0.91 -1.63 11.68
N PHE A 183 -0.70 -2.23 10.51
CA PHE A 183 -0.89 -3.65 10.25
C PHE A 183 0.45 -4.35 10.06
N THR A 184 0.63 -5.47 10.75
CA THR A 184 1.78 -6.36 10.56
C THR A 184 1.33 -7.69 9.98
N PHE A 185 2.20 -8.28 9.16
CA PHE A 185 1.93 -9.52 8.45
C PHE A 185 3.01 -10.56 8.79
N SER A 186 2.75 -11.82 8.44
CA SER A 186 3.72 -12.92 8.60
C SER A 186 5.03 -12.69 7.84
N ALA A 187 4.99 -11.93 6.76
CA ALA A 187 6.13 -11.43 6.01
C ALA A 187 5.73 -10.13 5.29
N GLY A 188 6.71 -9.37 4.79
CA GLY A 188 6.43 -8.07 4.20
C GLY A 188 6.52 -6.93 5.23
N PRO A 189 6.50 -5.67 4.79
CA PRO A 189 6.60 -4.54 5.70
C PRO A 189 5.27 -4.34 6.41
N THR A 190 5.35 -3.61 7.51
CA THR A 190 4.18 -3.03 8.16
C THR A 190 3.51 -2.03 7.22
N VAL A 191 2.17 -2.01 7.20
CA VAL A 191 1.40 -1.04 6.42
C VAL A 191 0.56 -0.19 7.36
N ALA A 192 0.67 1.14 7.23
CA ALA A 192 -0.16 2.09 7.97
C ALA A 192 -1.33 2.60 7.12
N PHE A 193 -2.47 2.78 7.79
CA PHE A 193 -3.71 3.35 7.28
C PHE A 193 -4.07 4.54 8.14
N GLU A 194 -4.54 5.61 7.52
CA GLU A 194 -4.95 6.79 8.24
C GLU A 194 -6.47 6.86 8.31
N SER A 195 -7.03 6.96 9.53
CA SER A 195 -8.45 7.24 9.69
C SER A 195 -8.71 8.72 9.46
N MET A 196 -9.66 9.00 8.58
CA MET A 196 -10.00 10.33 8.09
C MET A 196 -11.45 10.63 8.46
N GLN A 197 -11.66 11.82 9.00
CA GLN A 197 -12.98 12.40 9.26
C GLN A 197 -13.45 13.29 8.10
#